data_AF-A0A7R6YU83-F1
#
_entry.id   AF-A0A7R6YU83-F1
#
_cell.length_a   1.000
_cell.length_b   1.000
_cell.length_c   1.000
_cell.angle_alpha   90.00
_cell.angle_beta   90.00
_cell.angle_gamma   90.00
#
_symmetry.space_group_name_H-M   'P 1'
#
loop_
_entity.id
_entity.type
_entity.pdbx_description
1 polymer ?
#
loop_
_entity_poly.entity_id
_entity_poly.type
_entity_poly.pdbx_seq_one_letter_code
_entity_poly.pdbx_strand_id
1 'polypeptide(L)'
;MVDDRIRDRLGELSDRLGDADWLDGAFSAGDLMMVHVLLRLSGSGILEEYPNLSAYVARGEARPAYKRAFAAQLAAFTGKSPT
;
A
#
# COMPACT_ATOMS: atom_id res chain seq x y z
N MET A 1 -3.22 -11.83 20.16
CA MET A 1 -2.62 -10.49 20.33
C MET A 1 -3.00 -9.61 19.13
N VAL A 2 -2.61 -8.33 19.07
CA VAL A 2 -2.99 -7.43 17.97
C VAL A 2 -2.50 -7.93 16.61
N ASP A 3 -1.28 -8.48 16.57
CA ASP A 3 -0.66 -8.97 15.33
C ASP A 3 -1.44 -10.13 14.70
N ASP A 4 -1.97 -11.06 15.51
CA ASP A 4 -2.79 -12.16 15.00
C ASP A 4 -4.05 -11.63 14.29
N ARG A 5 -4.69 -10.60 14.87
CA ARG A 5 -5.86 -9.95 14.25
C ARG A 5 -5.51 -9.19 12.98
N ILE A 6 -4.28 -8.66 12.88
CA ILE A 6 -3.78 -8.05 11.65
C ILE A 6 -3.61 -9.14 10.59
N ARG A 7 -2.97 -10.25 10.93
CA ARG A 7 -2.79 -11.40 10.03
C ARG A 7 -4.12 -11.97 9.55
N ASP A 8 -5.13 -12.08 10.41
CA ASP A 8 -6.47 -12.52 10.00
C ASP A 8 -7.03 -11.63 8.87
N ARG A 9 -6.95 -10.30 9.02
CA ARG A 9 -7.43 -9.34 8.00
C ARG A 9 -6.59 -9.32 6.73
N LEU A 10 -5.28 -9.49 6.86
CA LEU A 10 -4.39 -9.59 5.70
C LEU A 10 -4.62 -10.89 4.93
N GLY A 11 -4.94 -12.00 5.63
CA GLY A 11 -5.36 -13.25 5.01
C GLY A 11 -6.61 -13.07 4.15
N GLU A 12 -7.67 -12.48 4.73
CA GLU A 12 -8.90 -12.19 3.99
C GLU A 12 -8.67 -11.27 2.77
N LEU A 13 -7.82 -10.24 2.91
CA LEU A 13 -7.49 -9.33 1.81
C LEU A 13 -6.67 -10.05 0.72
N SER A 14 -5.70 -10.88 1.12
CA SER A 14 -4.88 -11.70 0.22
C SER A 14 -5.77 -12.64 -0.59
N ASP A 15 -6.69 -13.35 0.06
CA ASP A 15 -7.63 -14.25 -0.60
C ASP A 15 -8.56 -13.49 -1.56
N ARG A 16 -9.03 -12.30 -1.15
CA ARG A 16 -9.87 -11.45 -2.00
C ARG A 16 -9.14 -10.93 -3.22
N LEU A 17 -7.85 -10.60 -3.09
CA LEU A 17 -7.03 -10.15 -4.22
C LEU A 17 -6.71 -11.32 -5.15
N GLY A 18 -6.36 -12.48 -4.59
CA GLY A 18 -5.93 -13.65 -5.35
C GLY A 18 -4.79 -13.33 -6.31
N ASP A 19 -4.96 -13.71 -7.58
CA ASP A 19 -4.03 -13.44 -8.67
C ASP A 19 -4.36 -12.13 -9.44
N ALA A 20 -5.36 -11.36 -8.98
CA ALA A 20 -5.75 -10.13 -9.66
C ALA A 20 -4.72 -9.01 -9.44
N ASP A 21 -4.59 -8.14 -10.45
CA ASP A 21 -3.73 -6.96 -10.34
C ASP A 21 -4.29 -5.92 -9.36
N TRP A 22 -5.61 -5.77 -9.29
CA TRP A 22 -6.37 -4.80 -8.49
C TRP A 22 -7.65 -5.40 -7.91
N LEU A 23 -8.21 -4.76 -6.87
CA LEU A 23 -9.33 -5.33 -6.11
C LEU A 23 -10.60 -5.50 -6.94
N ASP A 24 -10.96 -4.52 -7.78
CA ASP A 24 -12.21 -4.50 -8.55
C ASP A 24 -11.96 -4.43 -10.06
N GLY A 25 -10.96 -5.18 -10.54
CA GLY A 25 -10.61 -5.27 -11.96
C GLY A 25 -9.66 -4.16 -12.39
N ALA A 26 -10.18 -3.05 -12.90
CA ALA A 26 -9.34 -1.90 -13.23
C ALA A 26 -8.95 -1.15 -11.95
N PHE A 27 -7.77 -0.49 -11.96
CA PHE A 27 -7.34 0.35 -10.83
C PHE A 27 -8.41 1.38 -10.46
N SER A 28 -8.71 1.47 -9.17
CA SER A 28 -9.77 2.31 -8.62
C SER A 28 -9.29 3.19 -7.46
N ALA A 29 -10.18 4.04 -6.95
CA ALA A 29 -9.95 4.77 -5.71
C ALA A 29 -9.80 3.82 -4.50
N GLY A 30 -10.45 2.65 -4.54
CA GLY A 30 -10.29 1.61 -3.52
C GLY A 30 -8.84 1.14 -3.43
N ASP A 31 -8.19 0.96 -4.57
CA ASP A 31 -6.79 0.53 -4.61
C ASP A 31 -5.83 1.62 -4.11
N LEU A 32 -6.09 2.87 -4.48
CA LEU A 32 -5.32 4.01 -3.97
C LEU A 32 -5.34 4.03 -2.44
N MET A 33 -6.51 3.85 -1.85
CA MET A 33 -6.67 3.84 -0.39
C MET A 33 -6.02 2.61 0.24
N MET A 34 -6.23 1.42 -0.33
CA MET A 34 -5.73 0.17 0.23
C MET A 34 -4.20 0.10 0.20
N VAL A 35 -3.57 0.51 -0.90
CA VAL A 35 -2.10 0.60 -0.98
C VAL A 35 -1.56 1.51 0.13
N HIS A 36 -2.20 2.65 0.39
CA HIS A 36 -1.75 3.56 1.45
C HIS A 36 -1.94 2.98 2.87
N VAL A 37 -3.01 2.20 3.10
CA VAL A 37 -3.21 1.47 4.36
C VAL A 37 -2.10 0.45 4.57
N LEU A 38 -1.78 -0.35 3.54
CA LEU A 38 -0.75 -1.39 3.62
C LEU A 38 0.66 -0.81 3.80
N LEU A 39 0.95 0.35 3.22
CA LEU A 39 2.24 1.04 3.40
C LEU A 39 2.54 1.36 4.88
N ARG A 40 1.52 1.51 5.74
CA ARG A 40 1.73 1.73 7.18
C ARG A 40 2.30 0.51 7.91
N LEU A 41 2.21 -0.67 7.29
CA LEU A 41 2.81 -1.90 7.80
C LEU A 41 4.25 -2.08 7.30
N SER A 42 4.75 -1.20 6.42
CA SER A 42 6.14 -1.25 5.95
C SER A 42 7.12 -1.17 7.12
N GLY A 43 8.11 -2.06 7.11
CA GLY A 43 9.11 -2.17 8.17
C GLY A 43 8.68 -2.98 9.40
N SER A 44 7.43 -3.47 9.46
CA SER A 44 6.99 -4.40 10.52
C SER A 44 7.38 -5.85 10.26
N GLY A 45 7.66 -6.23 9.01
CA GLY A 45 7.89 -7.62 8.59
C GLY A 45 6.60 -8.42 8.33
N ILE A 46 5.42 -7.90 8.71
CA ILE A 46 4.14 -8.61 8.60
C ILE A 46 3.66 -8.64 7.14
N LEU A 47 3.82 -7.55 6.39
CA LEU A 47 3.33 -7.47 5.01
C LEU A 47 4.10 -8.44 4.08
N GLU A 48 5.38 -8.66 4.38
CA GLU A 48 6.28 -9.56 3.66
C GLU A 48 5.87 -11.05 3.81
N GLU A 49 5.06 -11.38 4.81
CA GLU A 49 4.43 -12.71 4.95
C GLU A 49 3.39 -12.97 3.82
N TYR A 50 2.96 -11.93 3.10
CA TYR A 50 1.95 -11.98 2.03
C TYR A 50 2.51 -11.48 0.69
N PRO A 51 3.13 -12.36 -0.13
CA PRO A 51 3.81 -11.95 -1.37
C PRO A 51 2.91 -11.25 -2.39
N ASN A 52 1.65 -11.66 -2.51
CA ASN A 52 0.69 -11.02 -3.43
C ASN A 52 0.33 -9.59 -3.00
N LEU A 53 0.16 -9.34 -1.70
CA LEU A 53 -0.08 -8.01 -1.15
C LEU A 53 1.16 -7.11 -1.26
N SER A 54 2.35 -7.68 -1.04
CA SER A 54 3.62 -6.99 -1.30
C SER A 54 3.74 -6.57 -2.77
N ALA A 55 3.42 -7.47 -3.71
CA ALA A 55 3.42 -7.16 -5.14
C ALA A 55 2.34 -6.13 -5.52
N TYR A 56 1.17 -6.19 -4.88
CA TYR A 56 0.09 -5.20 -5.04
C TYR A 56 0.51 -3.79 -4.63
N VAL A 57 1.15 -3.65 -3.46
CA VAL A 57 1.71 -2.37 -3.01
C VAL A 57 2.78 -1.88 -3.99
N ALA A 58 3.73 -2.73 -4.37
CA ALA A 58 4.78 -2.38 -5.31
C ALA A 58 4.23 -1.91 -6.67
N ARG A 59 3.17 -2.54 -7.19
CA ARG A 59 2.44 -2.07 -8.38
C ARG A 59 1.85 -0.68 -8.17
N GLY A 60 1.24 -0.43 -7.01
CA GLY A 60 0.71 0.88 -6.63
C GLY A 60 1.80 1.96 -6.63
N GLU A 61 2.94 1.68 -6.01
CA GLU A 61 4.08 2.60 -5.91
C GLU A 61 4.76 2.85 -7.26
N ALA A 62 4.76 1.87 -8.15
CA ALA A 62 5.33 1.99 -9.49
C ALA A 62 4.57 2.99 -10.38
N ARG A 63 3.29 3.29 -10.07
CA ARG A 63 2.44 4.18 -10.87
C ARG A 63 3.04 5.59 -10.97
N PRO A 64 3.07 6.22 -12.16
CA PRO A 64 3.58 7.59 -12.31
C PRO A 64 2.88 8.61 -11.41
N ALA A 65 1.57 8.44 -11.16
CA ALA A 65 0.83 9.31 -10.27
C ALA A 65 1.30 9.22 -8.81
N TYR A 66 1.59 8.01 -8.32
CA TYR A 66 2.14 7.81 -6.98
C TYR A 66 3.51 8.47 -6.86
N LYS A 67 4.42 8.22 -7.80
CA LYS A 67 5.76 8.82 -7.81
C LYS A 67 5.73 10.34 -7.78
N ARG A 68 4.82 10.97 -8.56
CA ARG A 68 4.62 12.42 -8.53
C ARG A 68 4.08 12.92 -7.18
N ALA A 69 3.07 12.24 -6.63
CA ALA A 69 2.51 12.59 -5.33
C ALA A 69 3.55 12.45 -4.21
N PHE A 70 4.34 11.37 -4.22
CA PHE A 70 5.42 11.14 -3.28
C PHE A 70 6.51 12.20 -3.39
N ALA A 71 6.93 12.56 -4.61
CA ALA A 71 7.91 13.64 -4.81
C ALA A 71 7.41 14.99 -4.28
N ALA A 72 6.12 15.31 -4.51
CA ALA A 72 5.51 16.55 -4.02
C ALA A 72 5.45 16.61 -2.49
N GLN A 73 4.98 15.54 -1.82
CA GLN A 73 4.96 15.51 -0.35
C GLN A 73 6.37 15.54 0.25
N LEU A 74 7.33 14.84 -0.38
CA LEU A 74 8.71 14.80 0.10
C LEU A 74 9.37 16.18 0.01
N ALA A 75 9.11 16.92 -1.06
CA ALA A 75 9.58 18.29 -1.20
C ALA A 75 8.95 19.23 -0.15
N ALA A 76 7.67 19.04 0.17
CA ALA A 76 7.02 19.81 1.25
C ALA A 76 7.59 19.46 2.63
N PHE A 77 7.89 18.17 2.87
CA PHE A 77 8.43 17.71 4.14
C PHE A 77 9.89 18.12 4.38
N THR A 78 10.72 18.08 3.34
CA THR A 78 12.16 18.41 3.42
C THR A 78 12.48 19.88 3.11
N GLY A 79 11.52 20.62 2.54
CA GLY A 79 11.63 22.04 2.25
C GLY A 79 11.68 22.91 3.51
N LYS A 80 12.15 24.16 3.37
CA LYS A 80 12.07 25.14 4.46
C LYS A 80 10.61 25.42 4.79
N SER A 81 10.29 25.42 6.09
CA SER A 81 9.02 25.95 6.57
C SER A 81 8.81 27.38 6.07
N PRO A 82 7.58 27.76 5.66
CA PRO A 82 7.27 29.15 5.36
C PRO A 82 7.62 30.01 6.58
N THR A 83 8.39 31.07 6.36
CA THR A 83 8.69 32.11 7.35
C THR A 83 7.49 32.99 7.60
#